data_AF-A0A2S8ZVF0-F1
#
_entry.id   AF-A0A2S8ZVF0-F1
#
_cell.length_a   1.000
_cell.length_b   1.000
_cell.length_c   1.000
_cell.angle_alpha   90.00
_cell.angle_beta   90.00
_cell.angle_gamma   90.00
#
_symmetry.space_group_name_H-M   'P 1'
#
loop_
_entity.id
_entity.type
_entity.pdbx_description
1 polymer ?
#
loop_
_entity_poly.entity_id
_entity_poly.type
_entity_poly.pdbx_seq_one_letter_code
_entity_poly.pdbx_strand_id
1 'polypeptide(L)'
;MKRKLQLSGIFMILLVVFTIGLKGTFDGYYGFYYENKDYKKPLLYKISENIAESKPVNIFTSYTGFDTGYGFYAPNVASDFVMNFELKDQNGKILEQKNLPYFKNKESRVRYTTVFNMFLDKLSDKNKYDKKYYQYLDIIIRQIAAHVMKENPKAASVTTKLYLYDYPTIANFKKGKTNENLILIDEFK
;
A
#
# COMPACT_ATOMS: atom_id res chain seq x y z
N MET A 1 9.39 -47.08 7.85
CA MET A 1 9.02 -46.17 8.96
C MET A 1 9.48 -44.72 8.73
N LYS A 2 10.77 -44.45 8.44
CA LYS A 2 11.32 -43.08 8.27
C LYS A 2 10.54 -42.19 7.28
N ARG A 3 10.19 -42.72 6.10
CA ARG A 3 9.42 -41.98 5.07
C ARG A 3 8.02 -41.55 5.53
N LYS A 4 7.32 -42.39 6.30
CA LYS A 4 5.98 -42.05 6.84
C LYS A 4 6.08 -40.91 7.86
N LEU A 5 7.12 -40.93 8.70
CA LEU A 5 7.38 -39.89 9.69
C LEU A 5 7.73 -38.55 9.04
N GLN A 6 8.58 -38.57 8.00
CA GLN A 6 8.93 -37.37 7.22
C GLN A 6 7.72 -36.76 6.52
N LEU A 7 6.88 -37.59 5.88
CA LEU A 7 5.64 -37.12 5.26
C LEU A 7 4.68 -36.52 6.29
N SER A 8 4.59 -37.11 7.48
CA SER A 8 3.80 -36.55 8.58
C SER A 8 4.31 -35.18 9.03
N GLY A 9 5.63 -35.01 9.13
CA GLY A 9 6.25 -33.73 9.50
C GLY A 9 6.00 -32.64 8.45
N ILE A 10 6.17 -32.96 7.16
CA ILE A 10 5.88 -32.03 6.06
C ILE A 10 4.41 -31.63 6.07
N PHE A 11 3.51 -32.60 6.23
CA PHE A 11 2.08 -32.34 6.32
C PHE A 11 1.74 -31.42 7.49
N MET A 12 2.37 -31.62 8.65
CA MET A 12 2.16 -30.76 9.83
C MET A 12 2.57 -29.31 9.54
N ILE A 13 3.71 -29.10 8.88
CA ILE A 13 4.19 -27.76 8.50
C ILE A 13 3.22 -27.11 7.51
N LEU A 14 2.79 -27.84 6.47
CA LEU A 14 1.83 -27.32 5.51
C LEU A 14 0.49 -26.96 6.17
N LEU A 15 0.04 -27.75 7.14
CA LEU A 15 -1.17 -27.47 7.91
C LEU A 15 -1.04 -26.19 8.75
N VAL A 16 0.11 -25.97 9.39
CA VAL A 16 0.40 -24.74 10.12
C VAL A 16 0.39 -23.54 9.17
N VAL A 17 1.11 -23.61 8.06
CA VAL A 17 1.15 -22.54 7.05
C VAL A 17 -0.27 -22.23 6.53
N PHE A 18 -1.06 -23.26 6.23
CA PHE A 18 -2.45 -23.09 5.81
C PHE A 18 -3.30 -22.40 6.88
N THR A 19 -3.15 -22.78 8.15
CA THR A 19 -3.91 -22.21 9.27
C THR A 19 -3.55 -20.74 9.51
N ILE A 20 -2.27 -20.38 9.37
CA ILE A 20 -1.82 -18.99 9.45
C ILE A 20 -2.37 -18.18 8.26
N GLY A 21 -2.33 -18.72 7.05
CA GLY A 21 -2.93 -18.08 5.88
C GLY A 21 -4.45 -17.88 6.02
N LEU A 22 -5.14 -18.87 6.61
CA LEU A 22 -6.58 -18.77 6.91
C LEU A 22 -6.86 -17.66 7.94
N LYS A 23 -6.10 -17.62 9.03
CA LYS A 23 -6.19 -16.55 10.05
C LYS A 23 -5.92 -15.18 9.43
N GLY A 24 -4.87 -15.05 8.64
CA GLY A 24 -4.53 -13.81 7.92
C GLY A 24 -5.63 -13.37 6.93
N THR A 25 -6.30 -14.32 6.29
CA THR A 25 -7.45 -14.02 5.40
C THR A 25 -8.63 -13.46 6.20
N PHE A 26 -8.93 -14.03 7.36
CA PHE A 26 -9.95 -13.50 8.26
C PHE A 26 -9.57 -12.12 8.80
N ASP A 27 -8.34 -11.95 9.27
CA ASP A 27 -7.83 -10.65 9.73
C ASP A 27 -7.95 -9.59 8.63
N GLY A 28 -7.57 -9.92 7.40
CA GLY A 28 -7.67 -9.03 6.25
C GLY A 28 -9.11 -8.67 5.91
N TYR A 29 -10.01 -9.66 5.80
CA TYR A 29 -11.41 -9.42 5.47
C TYR A 29 -12.12 -8.61 6.57
N TYR A 30 -12.06 -9.08 7.82
CA TYR A 30 -12.76 -8.42 8.92
C TYR A 30 -12.10 -7.10 9.31
N GLY A 31 -10.76 -7.01 9.27
CA GLY A 31 -10.05 -5.76 9.47
C GLY A 31 -10.40 -4.71 8.40
N PHE A 32 -10.58 -5.11 7.15
CA PHE A 32 -10.94 -4.17 6.09
C PHE A 32 -12.42 -3.73 6.14
N TYR A 33 -13.34 -4.70 6.23
CA TYR A 33 -14.79 -4.45 6.12
C TYR A 33 -15.47 -4.10 7.44
N TYR A 34 -14.91 -4.51 8.58
CA TYR A 34 -15.52 -4.40 9.90
C TYR A 34 -14.64 -3.66 10.93
N GLU A 35 -13.61 -2.94 10.50
CA GLU A 35 -12.69 -2.15 11.37
C GLU A 35 -13.41 -1.34 12.48
N ASN A 36 -14.53 -0.71 12.14
CA ASN A 36 -15.31 0.15 13.04
C ASN A 36 -16.69 -0.43 13.37
N LYS A 37 -16.84 -1.75 13.28
CA LYS A 37 -18.10 -2.46 13.52
C LYS A 37 -17.84 -3.64 14.43
N ASP A 38 -18.72 -3.83 15.41
CA ASP A 38 -18.73 -5.08 16.14
C ASP A 38 -19.15 -6.23 15.23
N TYR A 39 -18.40 -7.32 15.26
CA TYR A 39 -18.72 -8.53 14.51
C TYR A 39 -18.41 -9.77 15.35
N LYS A 40 -19.18 -10.82 15.11
CA LYS A 40 -18.95 -12.12 15.74
C LYS A 40 -17.95 -12.91 14.90
N LYS A 41 -16.77 -13.18 15.45
CA LYS A 41 -15.78 -14.04 14.80
C LYS A 41 -16.39 -15.43 14.49
N PRO A 42 -16.36 -15.91 13.23
CA PRO A 42 -16.83 -17.25 12.90
C PRO A 42 -15.96 -18.31 13.58
N LEU A 43 -16.49 -19.52 13.72
CA LEU A 43 -15.80 -20.61 14.43
C LEU A 43 -14.42 -20.91 13.85
N LEU A 44 -14.31 -20.96 12.52
CA LEU A 44 -13.04 -21.21 11.83
C LEU A 44 -11.98 -20.14 12.14
N TYR A 45 -12.40 -18.87 12.24
CA TYR A 45 -11.48 -17.79 12.60
C TYR A 45 -10.95 -17.97 14.03
N LYS A 46 -11.83 -18.26 14.99
CA LYS A 46 -11.43 -18.53 16.39
C LYS A 46 -10.49 -19.71 16.51
N ILE A 47 -10.76 -20.80 15.78
CA ILE A 47 -9.91 -21.99 15.79
C ILE A 47 -8.54 -21.64 15.21
N SER A 48 -8.50 -20.95 14.05
CA SER A 48 -7.23 -20.57 13.42
C SER A 48 -6.43 -19.59 14.29
N GLU A 49 -7.10 -18.68 14.98
CA GLU A 49 -6.51 -17.73 15.93
C GLU A 49 -5.89 -18.46 17.12
N ASN A 50 -6.64 -19.34 17.79
CA ASN A 50 -6.13 -20.12 18.91
C ASN A 50 -4.91 -20.99 18.54
N ILE A 51 -4.90 -21.58 17.33
CA ILE A 51 -3.74 -22.35 16.85
C ILE A 51 -2.54 -21.42 16.59
N ALA A 52 -2.76 -20.28 15.95
CA ALA A 52 -1.71 -19.30 15.66
C ALA A 52 -1.09 -18.71 16.95
N GLU A 53 -1.90 -18.47 17.97
CA GLU A 53 -1.49 -17.92 19.27
C GLU A 53 -0.81 -18.96 20.17
N SER A 54 -0.93 -20.25 19.84
CA SER A 54 -0.25 -21.29 20.61
C SER A 54 1.26 -21.06 20.57
N LYS A 55 1.90 -21.12 21.75
CA LYS A 55 3.33 -20.81 21.93
C LYS A 55 4.27 -21.46 20.89
N PRO A 56 4.20 -22.77 20.57
CA PRO A 56 5.10 -23.37 19.59
C PRO A 56 4.87 -22.85 18.17
N VAL A 57 3.61 -22.60 17.79
CA VAL A 57 3.27 -22.07 16.46
C VAL A 57 3.71 -20.61 16.36
N ASN A 58 3.39 -19.80 17.37
CA ASN A 58 3.77 -18.38 17.41
C ASN A 58 5.30 -18.20 17.30
N ILE A 59 6.08 -18.94 18.09
CA ILE A 59 7.55 -18.89 18.00
C ILE A 59 8.03 -19.24 16.59
N PHE A 60 7.50 -20.33 16.01
CA PHE A 60 7.84 -20.75 14.66
C PHE A 60 7.51 -19.65 13.65
N THR A 61 6.28 -19.14 13.68
CA THR A 61 5.80 -18.17 12.68
C THR A 61 6.51 -16.84 12.79
N SER A 62 6.79 -16.35 14.00
CA SER A 62 7.52 -15.09 14.19
C SER A 62 8.99 -15.24 13.81
N TYR A 63 9.61 -16.39 14.10
CA TYR A 63 11.00 -16.65 13.70
C TYR A 63 11.15 -16.74 12.17
N THR A 64 10.17 -17.36 11.49
CA THR A 64 10.20 -17.50 10.02
C THR A 64 9.56 -16.33 9.28
N GLY A 65 8.89 -15.41 9.97
CA GLY A 65 8.11 -14.32 9.36
C GLY A 65 6.85 -14.79 8.62
N PHE A 66 6.26 -15.92 9.02
CA PHE A 66 4.99 -16.39 8.44
C PHE A 66 3.76 -15.64 8.99
N ASP A 67 3.88 -15.01 10.15
CA ASP A 67 2.83 -14.19 10.77
C ASP A 67 2.78 -12.76 10.21
N THR A 68 3.84 -12.28 9.58
CA THR A 68 3.85 -11.02 8.85
C THR A 68 3.21 -11.25 7.48
N GLY A 69 2.00 -10.72 7.23
CA GLY A 69 1.19 -10.95 6.02
C GLY A 69 1.86 -10.65 4.66
N TYR A 70 3.10 -10.16 4.68
CA TYR A 70 4.03 -10.16 3.56
C TYR A 70 5.12 -11.20 3.85
N GLY A 71 5.04 -12.36 3.19
CA GLY A 71 6.09 -13.37 3.29
C GLY A 71 7.43 -12.74 2.90
N PHE A 72 8.33 -12.63 3.87
CA PHE A 72 9.64 -11.97 3.78
C PHE A 72 9.58 -10.46 3.48
N TYR A 73 10.18 -9.67 4.39
CA TYR A 73 10.62 -8.31 4.10
C TYR A 73 11.58 -8.37 2.91
N ALA A 74 11.09 -8.13 1.70
CA ALA A 74 11.94 -7.85 0.57
C ALA A 74 12.62 -6.50 0.86
N PRO A 75 13.96 -6.43 1.01
CA PRO A 75 14.68 -5.18 1.31
C PRO A 75 14.55 -4.12 0.21
N ASN A 76 13.86 -4.43 -0.89
CA ASN A 76 13.65 -3.58 -2.06
C ASN A 76 12.16 -3.29 -2.27
N VAL A 77 11.43 -2.84 -1.23
CA VAL A 77 10.12 -2.22 -1.47
C VAL A 77 10.38 -0.89 -2.15
N ALA A 78 9.89 -0.73 -3.38
CA ALA A 78 10.02 0.52 -4.12
C ALA A 78 9.43 1.67 -3.30
N SER A 79 10.06 2.84 -3.36
CA SER A 79 9.50 4.03 -2.75
C SER A 79 8.14 4.35 -3.36
N ASP A 80 7.16 4.67 -2.52
CA ASP A 80 5.82 4.98 -2.97
C ASP A 80 5.76 6.41 -3.53
N PHE A 81 4.72 6.71 -4.31
CA PHE A 81 4.44 8.06 -4.77
C PHE A 81 3.34 8.71 -3.94
N VAL A 82 3.35 10.04 -3.92
CA VAL A 82 2.25 10.85 -3.42
C VAL A 82 1.93 11.94 -4.43
N MET A 83 0.64 12.11 -4.72
CA MET A 83 0.17 13.28 -5.46
C MET A 83 -0.28 14.36 -4.50
N ASN A 84 0.11 15.59 -4.77
CA ASN A 84 -0.33 16.78 -4.06
C ASN A 84 -1.16 17.65 -4.99
N PHE A 85 -2.38 17.97 -4.58
CA PHE A 85 -3.30 18.84 -5.29
C PHE A 85 -3.37 20.17 -4.57
N GLU A 86 -2.94 21.24 -5.24
CA GLU A 86 -2.99 22.61 -4.76
C GLU A 86 -4.09 23.34 -5.54
N LEU A 87 -5.23 23.58 -4.89
CA LEU A 87 -6.42 24.21 -5.48
C LEU A 87 -6.38 25.70 -5.20
N LYS A 88 -6.59 26.52 -6.25
CA LYS A 88 -6.55 27.99 -6.14
C LYS A 88 -7.86 28.61 -6.62
N ASP A 89 -8.23 29.73 -6.01
CA ASP A 89 -9.34 30.57 -6.50
C ASP A 89 -8.94 31.38 -7.74
N GLN A 90 -9.88 32.19 -8.24
CA GLN A 90 -9.66 33.07 -9.41
C GLN A 90 -8.56 34.12 -9.19
N ASN A 91 -8.27 34.46 -7.92
CA ASN A 91 -7.25 35.43 -7.54
C ASN A 91 -5.89 34.76 -7.26
N GLY A 92 -5.77 33.44 -7.45
CA GLY A 92 -4.57 32.66 -7.20
C GLY A 92 -4.33 32.32 -5.72
N LYS A 93 -5.28 32.61 -4.82
CA LYS A 93 -5.20 32.24 -3.40
C LYS A 93 -5.44 30.74 -3.25
N ILE A 94 -4.57 30.06 -2.50
CA ILE A 94 -4.74 28.63 -2.20
C ILE A 94 -6.00 28.46 -1.32
N LEU A 95 -6.94 27.67 -1.81
CA LEU A 95 -8.17 27.31 -1.12
C LEU A 95 -7.99 26.03 -0.30
N GLU A 96 -7.35 25.03 -0.90
CA GLU A 96 -7.16 23.71 -0.32
C GLU A 96 -5.88 23.10 -0.86
N GLN A 97 -5.17 22.37 0.00
CA GLN A 97 -4.09 21.49 -0.39
C GLN A 97 -4.38 20.08 0.15
N LYS A 98 -4.42 19.07 -0.72
CA LYS A 98 -4.73 17.69 -0.33
C LYS A 98 -3.92 16.68 -1.12
N ASN A 99 -3.73 15.49 -0.55
CA ASN A 99 -2.97 14.42 -1.19
C ASN A 99 -3.84 13.29 -1.76
N LEU A 100 -5.14 13.30 -1.46
CA LEU A 100 -6.10 12.29 -1.91
C LEU A 100 -7.39 12.98 -2.38
N PRO A 101 -8.01 12.49 -3.47
CA PRO A 101 -9.40 12.79 -3.80
C PRO A 101 -10.38 12.30 -2.71
N TYR A 102 -11.63 12.73 -2.80
CA TYR A 102 -12.67 12.24 -1.90
C TYR A 102 -13.19 10.87 -2.38
N PHE A 103 -13.02 9.84 -1.55
CA PHE A 103 -13.51 8.49 -1.85
C PHE A 103 -14.73 8.15 -1.01
N LYS A 104 -15.76 7.59 -1.66
CA LYS A 104 -16.99 7.12 -0.98
C LYS A 104 -16.81 5.76 -0.29
N ASN A 105 -15.88 4.93 -0.75
CA ASN A 105 -15.66 3.59 -0.24
C ASN A 105 -14.14 3.29 -0.12
N LYS A 106 -13.80 2.31 0.72
CA LYS A 106 -12.40 1.96 1.02
C LYS A 106 -11.71 1.34 -0.20
N GLU A 107 -12.45 0.56 -1.00
CA GLU A 107 -11.94 -0.15 -2.17
C GLU A 107 -11.45 0.81 -3.26
N SER A 108 -12.16 1.92 -3.48
CA SER A 108 -11.75 2.96 -4.42
C SER A 108 -10.45 3.61 -3.98
N ARG A 109 -10.26 3.84 -2.67
CA ARG A 109 -8.99 4.35 -2.13
C ARG A 109 -7.85 3.35 -2.38
N VAL A 110 -8.06 2.05 -2.12
CA VAL A 110 -7.04 1.02 -2.37
C VAL A 110 -6.68 0.93 -3.86
N ARG A 111 -7.67 0.90 -4.75
CA ARG A 111 -7.43 0.88 -6.21
C ARG A 111 -6.69 2.13 -6.66
N TYR A 112 -7.05 3.29 -6.12
CA TYR A 112 -6.37 4.54 -6.42
C TYR A 112 -4.87 4.47 -6.06
N THR A 113 -4.52 4.01 -4.87
CA THR A 113 -3.11 3.91 -4.46
C THR A 113 -2.33 2.93 -5.33
N THR A 114 -2.95 1.87 -5.85
CA THR A 114 -2.26 0.93 -6.76
C THR A 114 -1.86 1.54 -8.11
N VAL A 115 -2.51 2.64 -8.54
CA VAL A 115 -2.15 3.35 -9.77
C VAL A 115 -0.72 3.90 -9.65
N PHE A 116 -0.26 4.26 -8.45
CA PHE A 116 1.05 4.89 -8.27
C PHE A 116 2.24 4.03 -8.72
N ASN A 117 2.11 2.70 -8.68
CA ASN A 117 3.15 1.80 -9.16
C ASN A 117 3.50 2.03 -10.64
N MET A 118 2.55 2.46 -11.48
CA MET A 118 2.83 2.73 -12.89
C MET A 118 3.74 3.95 -13.10
N PHE A 119 3.80 4.87 -12.13
CA PHE A 119 4.67 6.03 -12.22
C PHE A 119 6.12 5.72 -11.90
N LEU A 120 6.45 4.53 -11.36
CA LEU A 120 7.82 4.04 -11.29
C LEU A 120 8.48 4.00 -12.68
N ASP A 121 7.70 3.75 -13.73
CA ASP A 121 8.22 3.72 -15.09
C ASP A 121 8.70 5.11 -15.55
N LYS A 122 8.20 6.22 -14.98
CA LYS A 122 8.74 7.56 -15.24
C LYS A 122 10.17 7.75 -14.72
N LEU A 123 10.60 6.90 -13.78
CA LEU A 123 11.96 6.88 -13.24
C LEU A 123 12.88 5.88 -13.97
N SER A 124 12.31 5.04 -14.85
CA SER A 124 13.06 4.03 -15.59
C SER A 124 13.85 4.66 -16.75
N ASP A 125 14.79 3.89 -17.30
CA ASP A 125 15.62 4.36 -18.43
C ASP A 125 14.74 4.91 -19.57
N LYS A 126 15.09 6.10 -20.07
CA LYS A 126 14.30 6.90 -21.02
C LYS A 126 13.95 6.19 -22.35
N ASN A 127 14.51 5.00 -22.60
CA ASN A 127 14.28 4.20 -23.80
C ASN A 127 13.53 2.89 -23.54
N LYS A 128 13.09 2.62 -22.31
CA LYS A 128 12.38 1.37 -21.96
C LYS A 128 10.97 1.31 -22.57
N TYR A 129 10.29 2.45 -22.64
CA TYR A 129 8.94 2.59 -23.17
C TYR A 129 8.86 3.67 -24.26
N ASP A 130 7.86 3.58 -25.12
CA ASP A 130 7.64 4.60 -26.14
C ASP A 130 7.10 5.92 -25.56
N LYS A 131 7.16 6.99 -26.37
CA LYS A 131 6.68 8.32 -25.95
C LYS A 131 5.17 8.33 -25.63
N LYS A 132 4.38 7.48 -26.30
CA LYS A 132 2.92 7.44 -26.12
C LYS A 132 2.56 6.89 -24.74
N TYR A 133 3.33 5.95 -24.21
CA TYR A 133 3.16 5.43 -22.87
C TYR A 133 3.33 6.54 -21.81
N TYR A 134 4.41 7.33 -21.90
CA TYR A 134 4.61 8.44 -20.97
C TYR A 134 3.51 9.51 -21.07
N GLN A 135 3.03 9.80 -22.29
CA GLN A 135 1.87 10.68 -22.48
C GLN A 135 0.59 10.09 -21.86
N TYR A 136 0.40 8.76 -21.93
CA TYR A 136 -0.69 8.09 -21.26
C TYR A 136 -0.61 8.25 -19.74
N LEU A 137 0.58 8.13 -19.14
CA LEU A 137 0.77 8.39 -17.70
C LEU A 137 0.38 9.83 -17.32
N ASP A 138 0.74 10.82 -18.14
CA ASP A 138 0.36 12.22 -17.93
C ASP A 138 -1.16 12.41 -18.00
N ILE A 139 -1.83 11.74 -18.95
CA ILE A 139 -3.29 11.78 -19.08
C ILE A 139 -3.94 11.23 -17.81
N ILE A 140 -3.44 10.14 -17.23
CA ILE A 140 -3.98 9.60 -15.97
C ILE A 140 -3.92 10.65 -14.85
N ILE A 141 -2.78 11.33 -14.67
CA ILE A 141 -2.63 12.37 -13.63
C ILE A 141 -3.60 13.53 -13.89
N ARG A 142 -3.71 13.99 -15.15
CA ARG A 142 -4.66 15.06 -15.53
C ARG A 142 -6.12 14.68 -15.30
N GLN A 143 -6.51 13.44 -15.56
CA GLN A 143 -7.87 12.97 -15.29
C GLN A 143 -8.18 12.95 -13.80
N ILE A 144 -7.21 12.56 -12.96
CA ILE A 144 -7.36 12.63 -11.51
C ILE A 144 -7.47 14.08 -11.05
N ALA A 145 -6.61 14.97 -11.56
CA ALA A 145 -6.66 16.40 -11.26
C ALA A 145 -8.01 17.02 -11.65
N ALA A 146 -8.54 16.68 -12.84
CA ALA A 146 -9.85 17.11 -13.28
C ALA A 146 -10.98 16.62 -12.36
N HIS A 147 -10.86 15.39 -11.84
CA HIS A 147 -11.80 14.89 -10.84
C HIS A 147 -11.75 15.70 -9.54
N VAL A 148 -10.54 15.95 -9.01
CA VAL A 148 -10.32 16.77 -7.81
C VAL A 148 -10.84 18.20 -7.99
N MET A 149 -10.70 18.76 -9.20
CA MET A 149 -11.25 20.05 -9.57
C MET A 149 -12.78 20.06 -9.49
N LYS A 150 -13.43 19.01 -10.01
CA LYS A 150 -14.89 18.86 -9.98
C LYS A 150 -15.45 18.70 -8.55
N GLU A 151 -14.68 18.11 -7.64
CA GLU A 151 -15.02 18.04 -6.22
C GLU A 151 -15.00 19.41 -5.53
N ASN A 152 -14.35 20.41 -6.14
CA ASN A 152 -14.09 21.72 -5.55
C ASN A 152 -14.61 22.87 -6.45
N PRO A 153 -15.94 23.12 -6.49
CA PRO A 153 -16.53 24.10 -7.41
C PRO A 153 -16.06 25.55 -7.25
N LYS A 154 -15.46 25.89 -6.10
CA LYS A 154 -14.91 27.23 -5.81
C LYS A 154 -13.49 27.43 -6.35
N ALA A 155 -12.80 26.35 -6.71
CA ALA A 155 -11.49 26.44 -7.32
C ALA A 155 -11.63 26.93 -8.76
N ALA A 156 -10.66 27.73 -9.21
CA ALA A 156 -10.49 28.14 -10.60
C ALA A 156 -9.34 27.38 -11.29
N SER A 157 -8.38 26.86 -10.52
CA SER A 157 -7.30 26.02 -11.04
C SER A 157 -6.84 24.99 -10.01
N VAL A 158 -6.17 23.93 -10.51
CA VAL A 158 -5.51 22.91 -9.71
C VAL A 158 -4.09 22.71 -10.22
N THR A 159 -3.09 22.87 -9.34
CA THR A 159 -1.73 22.43 -9.63
C THR A 159 -1.54 21.05 -8.99
N THR A 160 -1.18 20.06 -9.80
CA THR A 160 -0.95 18.69 -9.34
C THR A 160 0.54 18.38 -9.40
N LYS A 161 1.12 18.02 -8.26
CA LYS A 161 2.54 17.65 -8.16
C LYS A 161 2.65 16.17 -7.80
N LEU A 162 3.44 15.44 -8.57
CA LEU A 162 3.76 14.04 -8.30
C LEU A 162 5.11 13.98 -7.59
N TYR A 163 5.12 13.39 -6.39
CA TYR A 163 6.33 13.21 -5.59
C TYR A 163 6.63 11.73 -5.39
N LEU A 164 7.92 11.42 -5.23
CA LEU A 164 8.42 10.14 -4.75
C LEU A 164 8.86 10.30 -3.28
N TYR A 165 8.47 9.37 -2.41
CA TYR A 165 9.00 9.33 -1.06
C TYR A 165 10.49 8.99 -1.05
N ASP A 166 11.27 9.77 -0.32
CA ASP A 166 12.69 9.51 -0.06
C ASP A 166 12.86 9.24 1.44
N TYR A 167 12.84 7.95 1.78
CA TYR A 167 13.00 7.49 3.15
C TYR A 167 14.47 7.52 3.58
N PRO A 168 14.77 7.90 4.84
CA PRO A 168 16.14 7.90 5.32
C PRO A 168 16.74 6.48 5.29
N THR A 169 17.97 6.35 4.82
CA THR A 169 18.75 5.12 4.95
C THR A 169 18.97 4.77 6.43
N ILE A 170 19.23 3.50 6.75
CA ILE A 170 19.55 3.06 8.13
C ILE A 170 20.72 3.88 8.71
N ALA A 171 21.72 4.21 7.89
CA ALA A 171 22.85 5.05 8.32
C ALA A 171 22.42 6.48 8.67
N ASN A 172 21.51 7.08 7.90
CA ASN A 172 20.99 8.42 8.15
C ASN A 172 20.03 8.43 9.37
N PHE A 173 19.25 7.37 9.54
CA PHE A 173 18.37 7.19 10.68
C PHE A 173 19.17 7.10 11.99
N LYS A 174 20.27 6.34 12.00
CA LYS A 174 21.22 6.28 13.14
C LYS A 174 21.86 7.62 13.48
N LYS A 175 21.92 8.55 12.52
CA LYS A 175 22.42 9.93 12.69
C LYS A 175 21.33 10.92 13.07
N GLY A 176 20.11 10.45 13.35
CA GLY A 176 18.98 11.29 13.78
C GLY A 176 18.09 11.84 12.65
N LYS A 177 18.33 11.48 11.38
CA LYS A 177 17.41 11.84 10.29
C LYS A 177 16.23 10.87 10.27
N THR A 178 15.14 11.25 10.92
CA THR A 178 13.94 10.42 11.07
C THR A 178 12.85 10.70 10.03
N ASN A 179 12.88 11.88 9.41
CA ASN A 179 11.80 12.33 8.53
C ASN A 179 12.08 11.94 7.08
N GLU A 180 11.00 11.59 6.38
CA GLU A 180 10.95 11.41 4.94
C GLU A 180 11.11 12.74 4.20
N ASN A 181 11.71 12.69 3.00
CA ASN A 181 11.68 13.81 2.06
C ASN A 181 10.76 13.44 0.88
N LEU A 182 10.37 14.45 0.10
CA LEU A 182 9.61 14.27 -1.13
C LEU A 182 10.43 14.79 -2.30
N ILE A 183 10.72 13.91 -3.27
CA ILE A 183 11.40 14.28 -4.51
C ILE A 183 10.32 14.61 -5.53
N LEU A 184 10.31 15.84 -6.06
CA LEU A 184 9.37 16.23 -7.11
C LEU A 184 9.74 15.50 -8.40
N ILE A 185 8.80 14.71 -8.91
CA ILE A 185 8.97 13.96 -10.16
C ILE A 185 8.37 14.74 -11.32
N ASP A 186 7.19 15.34 -11.12
CA ASP A 186 6.49 16.04 -12.19
C ASP A 186 5.46 17.05 -11.64
N GLU A 187 5.13 18.07 -12.43
CA GLU A 187 4.16 19.11 -12.09
C GLU A 187 3.21 19.38 -13.26
N PHE A 188 1.92 19.38 -12.98
CA PHE A 188 0.83 19.61 -13.93
C PHE A 188 0.01 20.82 -13.48
N LYS A 189 -0.30 21.70 -14.43
CA LYS A 189 -1.11 22.91 -14.22
C LYS A 189 -2.35 22.88 -15.10
#